data_AF-A0A3G2R7I6-F1
#
_entry.id   AF-A0A3G2R7I6-F1
#
_cell.length_a   1.000
_cell.length_b   1.000
_cell.length_c   1.000
_cell.angle_alpha   90.00
_cell.angle_beta   90.00
_cell.angle_gamma   90.00
#
_symmetry.space_group_name_H-M   'P 1'
#
loop_
_entity.id
_entity.type
_entity.pdbx_description
1 polymer ?
#
loop_
_entity_poly.entity_id
_entity_poly.type
_entity_poly.pdbx_seq_one_letter_code
_entity_poly.pdbx_strand_id
1 'polypeptide(L)'
;MRLIIELSERDKEKLLTPVAGSGGFQSLLRNLQHGIHGNELVLTVDQIKHVIDYVKKYGSGGFQSRMEGIIEEINSLLNALGIDPI
;
A
#
# COMPACT_ATOMS: atom_id res chain seq x y z
N MET A 1 5.52 -14.49 -7.40
CA MET A 1 4.18 -14.39 -6.79
C MET A 1 3.75 -12.94 -6.81
N ARG A 2 2.48 -12.67 -7.10
CA ARG A 2 1.88 -11.33 -7.06
C ARG A 2 0.64 -11.38 -6.18
N LEU A 3 0.40 -10.32 -5.43
CA LEU A 3 -0.83 -10.10 -4.70
C LEU A 3 -1.67 -9.09 -5.47
N ILE A 4 -2.97 -9.34 -5.56
CA ILE A 4 -3.94 -8.43 -6.16
C ILE A 4 -4.83 -7.95 -5.03
N ILE A 5 -4.87 -6.64 -4.83
CA ILE A 5 -5.71 -5.96 -3.84
C ILE A 5 -6.79 -5.21 -4.60
N GLU A 6 -8.05 -5.46 -4.27
CA GLU A 6 -9.16 -4.69 -4.81
C GLU A 6 -9.28 -3.36 -4.05
N LEU A 7 -9.14 -2.24 -4.76
CA LEU A 7 -9.19 -0.91 -4.20
C LEU A 7 -10.62 -0.36 -4.29
N SER A 8 -11.10 0.21 -3.17
CA SER A 8 -12.25 1.10 -3.22
C SER A 8 -11.92 2.34 -4.06
N GLU A 9 -12.94 2.96 -4.68
CA GLU A 9 -12.75 4.22 -5.43
C GLU A 9 -12.07 5.29 -4.56
N ARG A 10 -12.46 5.38 -3.27
CA ARG A 10 -11.88 6.32 -2.31
C ARG A 10 -10.39 6.08 -2.09
N ASP A 11 -9.97 4.82 -1.93
CA ASP A 11 -8.56 4.50 -1.66
C ASP A 11 -7.71 4.65 -2.91
N LYS A 12 -8.27 4.30 -4.08
CA LYS A 12 -7.66 4.59 -5.38
C LYS A 12 -7.41 6.08 -5.56
N GLU A 13 -8.39 6.94 -5.28
CA GLU A 13 -8.24 8.40 -5.37
C GLU A 13 -7.15 8.94 -4.42
N LYS A 14 -7.16 8.48 -3.16
CA LYS A 14 -6.12 8.82 -2.18
C LYS A 14 -4.73 8.41 -2.67
N LEU A 15 -4.61 7.21 -3.25
CA LEU A 15 -3.33 6.71 -3.75
C LEU A 15 -2.85 7.47 -4.98
N LEU A 16 -3.74 7.78 -5.91
CA LEU A 16 -3.43 8.48 -7.16
C LEU A 16 -3.13 9.97 -6.97
N THR A 17 -3.34 10.50 -5.76
CA THR A 17 -2.98 11.89 -5.44
C THR A 17 -1.50 12.14 -5.77
N PRO A 18 -1.18 13.22 -6.52
CA PRO A 18 0.20 13.51 -6.93
C PRO A 18 1.20 13.44 -5.78
N VAL A 19 2.35 12.87 -6.07
CA VAL A 19 3.42 12.65 -5.10
C VAL A 19 4.51 13.69 -5.30
N ALA A 20 4.55 14.70 -4.43
CA ALA A 20 5.58 15.74 -4.44
C ALA A 20 6.83 15.31 -3.64
N GLY A 21 8.01 15.55 -4.20
CA GLY A 21 9.32 15.25 -3.58
C GLY A 21 9.95 13.93 -4.02
N SER A 22 11.15 13.66 -3.50
CA SER A 22 12.04 12.57 -3.96
C SER A 22 12.48 11.60 -2.86
N GLY A 23 11.86 11.63 -1.69
CA GLY A 23 12.18 10.73 -0.57
C GLY A 23 11.73 9.29 -0.80
N GLY A 24 12.16 8.39 0.10
CA GLY A 24 11.83 6.95 0.04
C GLY A 24 10.32 6.68 0.03
N PHE A 25 9.55 7.47 0.78
CA PHE A 25 8.10 7.33 0.84
C PHE A 25 7.45 7.75 -0.48
N GLN A 26 7.93 8.84 -1.07
CA GLN A 26 7.47 9.30 -2.37
C GLN A 26 7.74 8.25 -3.45
N SER A 27 8.91 7.60 -3.40
CA SER A 27 9.24 6.51 -4.31
C SER A 27 8.35 5.28 -4.10
N LEU A 28 8.03 4.94 -2.85
CA LEU A 28 7.05 3.88 -2.54
C LEU A 28 5.67 4.20 -3.12
N LEU A 29 5.12 5.40 -2.86
CA LEU A 29 3.83 5.81 -3.40
C LEU A 29 3.79 5.76 -4.92
N ARG A 30 4.82 6.27 -5.60
CA ARG A 30 4.91 6.16 -7.07
C ARG A 30 4.93 4.72 -7.54
N ASN A 31 5.65 3.84 -6.86
CA ASN A 31 5.67 2.41 -7.21
C ASN A 31 4.29 1.76 -7.04
N LEU A 32 3.54 2.13 -6.00
CA LEU A 32 2.18 1.65 -5.78
C LEU A 32 1.24 2.18 -6.86
N GLN A 33 1.33 3.47 -7.21
CA GLN A 33 0.54 4.09 -8.30
C GLN A 33 0.76 3.38 -9.64
N HIS A 34 1.99 2.97 -9.95
CA HIS A 34 2.29 2.20 -11.19
C HIS A 34 1.68 0.80 -11.18
N GLY A 35 1.39 0.23 -10.01
CA GLY A 35 0.75 -1.08 -9.88
C GLY A 35 -0.77 -1.03 -9.98
N ILE A 36 -1.38 0.15 -10.14
CA ILE A 36 -2.83 0.30 -10.25
C ILE A 36 -3.28 0.03 -11.69
N HIS A 37 -4.20 -0.92 -11.83
CA HIS A 37 -4.85 -1.26 -13.10
C HIS A 37 -6.38 -1.30 -12.88
N GLY A 38 -7.07 -0.24 -13.30
CA GLY A 38 -8.49 -0.08 -12.98
C GLY A 38 -8.69 0.08 -11.46
N ASN A 39 -9.33 -0.92 -10.84
CA ASN A 39 -9.57 -0.97 -9.39
C ASN A 39 -8.67 -1.98 -8.68
N GLU A 40 -7.69 -2.55 -9.37
CA GLU A 40 -6.78 -3.52 -8.79
C GLU A 40 -5.41 -2.88 -8.55
N LEU A 41 -4.85 -3.10 -7.36
CA LEU A 41 -3.46 -2.85 -7.06
C LEU A 41 -2.68 -4.16 -7.10
N VAL A 42 -1.77 -4.27 -8.06
CA VAL A 42 -0.91 -5.43 -8.24
C VAL A 42 0.44 -5.19 -7.56
N LEU A 43 0.76 -6.01 -6.55
CA LEU A 43 2.01 -5.92 -5.80
C LEU A 43 2.84 -7.19 -5.93
N THR A 44 4.16 -7.01 -6.08
CA THR A 44 5.12 -8.09 -5.90
C THR A 44 5.41 -8.31 -4.41
N VAL A 45 5.95 -9.47 -4.06
CA VAL A 45 6.36 -9.79 -2.68
C VAL A 45 7.35 -8.76 -2.13
N ASP A 46 8.28 -8.28 -2.96
CA ASP A 46 9.26 -7.27 -2.53
C ASP A 46 8.61 -5.92 -2.25
N GLN A 47 7.60 -5.53 -3.04
CA GLN A 47 6.82 -4.32 -2.78
C GLN A 47 6.01 -4.43 -1.49
N ILE A 48 5.40 -5.59 -1.22
CA ILE A 48 4.66 -5.84 0.03
C ILE A 48 5.60 -5.70 1.23
N LYS A 49 6.79 -6.32 1.17
CA LYS A 49 7.82 -6.18 2.22
C LYS A 49 8.18 -4.71 2.44
N HIS A 50 8.41 -3.96 1.36
CA HIS A 50 8.73 -2.54 1.46
C HIS A 50 7.58 -1.74 2.10
N VAL A 51 6.32 -2.05 1.79
CA VAL A 51 5.16 -1.41 2.45
C VAL A 51 5.18 -1.73 3.94
N ILE A 52 5.30 -3.00 4.31
CA ILE A 52 5.34 -3.45 5.72
C ILE A 52 6.47 -2.75 6.48
N ASP A 53 7.67 -2.71 5.92
CA ASP A 53 8.84 -2.07 6.54
C ASP A 53 8.60 -0.57 6.74
N TYR A 54 7.96 0.09 5.76
CA TYR A 54 7.61 1.50 5.87
C TYR A 54 6.56 1.76 6.95
N VAL A 55 5.51 0.93 7.01
CA VAL A 55 4.46 1.01 8.05
C VAL A 55 5.09 0.85 9.43
N LYS A 56 5.91 -0.19 9.63
CA LYS A 56 6.55 -0.46 10.93
C LYS A 56 7.48 0.68 11.36
N LYS A 57 8.15 1.33 10.42
CA LYS A 57 9.15 2.36 10.72
C LYS A 57 8.56 3.77 10.85
N TYR A 58 7.47 4.06 10.15
CA TYR A 58 6.96 5.43 9.98
C TYR A 58 5.43 5.53 10.07
N GLY A 59 4.74 4.51 10.57
CA GLY A 59 3.29 4.29 10.47
C GLY A 59 2.36 5.34 11.11
N SER A 60 2.83 6.55 11.40
CA SER A 60 2.04 7.66 11.88
C SER A 60 2.13 8.89 10.95
N GLY A 61 1.04 9.65 10.87
CA GLY A 61 0.98 10.91 10.12
C GLY A 61 0.49 10.77 8.67
N GLY A 62 1.04 11.58 7.76
CA GLY A 62 0.58 11.65 6.35
C GLY A 62 0.67 10.32 5.58
N PHE A 63 1.54 9.42 6.03
CA PHE A 63 1.65 8.04 5.56
C PHE A 63 0.35 7.26 5.77
N GLN A 64 -0.16 7.25 7.00
CA GLN A 64 -1.36 6.52 7.39
C GLN A 64 -2.57 6.97 6.57
N SER A 65 -2.75 8.28 6.39
CA SER A 65 -3.92 8.82 5.67
C SER A 65 -4.07 8.34 4.21
N ARG A 66 -2.96 8.05 3.52
CA ARG A 66 -2.95 7.57 2.13
C ARG A 66 -2.90 6.06 2.01
N MET A 67 -2.32 5.38 3.00
CA MET A 67 -2.06 3.94 2.95
C MET A 67 -3.07 3.11 3.75
N GLU A 68 -3.95 3.73 4.53
CA GLU A 68 -4.92 3.08 5.42
C GLU A 68 -5.67 1.93 4.74
N GLY A 69 -6.34 2.17 3.62
CA GLY A 69 -7.10 1.12 2.92
C GLY A 69 -6.23 -0.03 2.41
N ILE A 70 -4.99 0.23 1.99
CA ILE A 70 -4.05 -0.83 1.59
C ILE A 70 -3.59 -1.64 2.79
N ILE A 71 -3.29 -0.96 3.91
CA ILE A 71 -2.83 -1.63 5.14
C ILE A 71 -3.95 -2.50 5.71
N GLU A 72 -5.19 -2.01 5.72
CA GLU A 72 -6.37 -2.78 6.12
C GLU A 72 -6.52 -4.05 5.28
N GLU A 73 -6.41 -3.94 3.95
CA GLU A 73 -6.51 -5.11 3.08
C GLU A 73 -5.34 -6.09 3.29
N ILE A 74 -4.11 -5.60 3.42
CA ILE A 74 -2.95 -6.44 3.74
C ILE A 74 -3.18 -7.17 5.07
N ASN A 75 -3.68 -6.48 6.10
CA ASN A 75 -3.98 -7.08 7.39
C ASN A 75 -5.11 -8.11 7.33
N SER A 76 -6.14 -7.85 6.53
CA SER A 76 -7.22 -8.82 6.25
C SER A 76 -6.65 -10.10 5.64
N LEU A 77 -5.79 -9.95 4.63
CA LEU A 77 -5.12 -11.08 3.96
C LEU A 77 -4.18 -11.84 4.88
N LEU A 78 -3.37 -11.16 5.70
CA LEU A 78 -2.50 -11.80 6.69
C LEU A 78 -3.32 -12.63 7.69
N ASN A 79 -4.40 -12.06 8.23
CA ASN A 79 -5.32 -12.78 9.12
C ASN A 79 -5.93 -14.02 8.46
N ALA A 80 -6.40 -13.91 7.20
CA ALA A 80 -6.96 -15.03 6.46
C ALA A 80 -5.94 -16.16 6.22
N LEU A 81 -4.65 -15.81 6.17
CA LEU A 81 -3.53 -16.74 6.04
C LEU A 81 -3.01 -17.26 7.39
N GLY A 82 -3.57 -16.82 8.52
CA GLY A 82 -3.09 -17.16 9.86
C GLY A 82 -1.74 -16.53 10.21
N ILE A 83 -1.40 -15.40 9.58
CA ILE A 83 -0.19 -14.62 9.83
C ILE A 83 -0.57 -13.40 10.68
N ASP A 84 0.25 -13.04 11.66
CA ASP A 84 0.00 -11.88 12.50
C ASP A 84 -0.07 -10.58 11.66
N PRO A 85 -1.10 -9.74 11.86
CA PRO A 85 -1.24 -8.46 11.16
C PRO A 85 -0.17 -7.45 11.60
N ILE A 86 0.05 -6.45 10.75
CA ILE A 86 1.07 -5.40 10.91
C ILE A 86 0.52 -4.08 11.45
#